data_AF-A0A0A1UHT1-F1
#
_entry.id   AF-A0A0A1UHT1-F1
#
_cell.length_a   1.000
_cell.length_b   1.000
_cell.length_c   1.000
_cell.angle_alpha   90.00
_cell.angle_beta   90.00
_cell.angle_gamma   90.00
#
_symmetry.space_group_name_H-M   'P 1'
#
loop_
_entity.id
_entity.type
_entity.pdbx_description
1 polymer ?
#
loop_
_entity_poly.entity_id
_entity_poly.type
_entity_poly.pdbx_seq_one_letter_code
_entity_poly.pdbx_strand_id
1 'polypeptide(L)'
;MQNEREESKGLNILCIGNEMVEDGGGVRGLSCLIILQEVMRRVADAKGNAGAQPHEHFDVIAGAGTGGISACMLGRLRMPVDKAIAEYAKLVKEVFKEKKMNGPTMYKGTKLQQALNAMIREATGDEGERMIEDQKGTECKT
;
A
#
# COMPACT_ATOMS: atom_id res chain seq x y z
N MET A 1 -3.61 -42.72 -8.54
CA MET A 1 -3.39 -41.63 -9.50
C MET A 1 -4.64 -40.75 -9.46
N GLN A 2 -4.71 -39.84 -8.49
CA GLN A 2 -5.80 -38.86 -8.42
C GLN A 2 -5.35 -37.64 -9.21
N ASN A 3 -6.10 -37.37 -10.27
CA ASN A 3 -5.89 -36.26 -11.19
C ASN A 3 -6.48 -35.01 -10.52
N GLU A 4 -5.68 -34.31 -9.72
CA GLU A 4 -6.02 -32.97 -9.27
C GLU A 4 -5.97 -32.07 -10.51
N ARG A 5 -7.14 -31.70 -11.02
CA ARG A 5 -7.25 -30.59 -11.96
C ARG A 5 -6.75 -29.37 -11.19
N GLU A 6 -5.55 -28.90 -11.48
CA GLU A 6 -5.19 -27.51 -11.18
C GLU A 6 -6.21 -26.63 -11.91
N GLU A 7 -7.28 -26.24 -11.23
CA GLU A 7 -8.07 -25.10 -11.66
C GLU A 7 -7.09 -23.93 -11.70
N SER A 8 -6.80 -23.42 -12.91
CA SER A 8 -5.94 -22.25 -13.06
C SER A 8 -6.54 -21.10 -12.28
N LYS A 9 -5.99 -20.86 -11.08
CA LYS A 9 -6.40 -19.78 -10.21
C LYS A 9 -6.16 -18.47 -10.96
N GLY A 10 -7.22 -17.69 -11.16
CA GLY A 10 -7.11 -16.37 -11.77
C GLY A 10 -6.23 -15.43 -10.93
N LEU A 11 -5.60 -14.46 -11.59
CA LEU A 11 -4.78 -13.45 -10.92
C LEU A 11 -5.67 -12.39 -10.26
N ASN A 12 -5.52 -12.18 -8.96
CA ASN A 12 -6.24 -11.14 -8.23
C ASN A 12 -5.37 -9.89 -8.12
N ILE A 13 -5.81 -8.80 -8.77
CA ILE A 13 -5.09 -7.54 -8.80
C ILE A 13 -5.87 -6.48 -8.01
N LEU A 14 -5.21 -5.85 -7.04
CA LEU A 14 -5.71 -4.66 -6.35
C LEU A 14 -5.01 -3.41 -6.89
N CYS A 15 -5.79 -2.51 -7.48
CA CYS A 15 -5.31 -1.21 -7.92
C CYS A 15 -5.85 -0.11 -6.98
N ILE A 16 -4.94 0.62 -6.36
CA ILE A 16 -5.27 1.76 -5.48
C ILE A 16 -5.14 3.04 -6.32
N GLY A 17 -6.30 3.50 -6.80
CA GLY A 17 -6.43 4.72 -7.59
C GLY A 17 -6.79 5.93 -6.73
N ASN A 18 -5.80 6.74 -6.39
CA ASN A 18 -5.98 7.99 -5.67
C ASN A 18 -4.97 9.02 -6.20
N GLU A 19 -5.46 9.86 -7.10
CA GLU A 19 -4.70 10.99 -7.61
C GLU A 19 -4.75 12.15 -6.60
N MET A 20 -3.60 12.78 -6.37
CA MET A 20 -3.55 14.01 -5.59
C MET A 20 -4.02 15.17 -6.47
N VAL A 21 -5.30 15.54 -6.36
CA VAL A 21 -5.81 16.76 -6.99
C VAL A 21 -5.92 17.83 -5.91
N GLU A 22 -5.53 19.05 -6.31
CA GLU A 22 -5.26 20.27 -5.55
C GLU A 22 -6.28 20.61 -4.44
N ASP A 23 -7.52 20.14 -4.54
CA ASP A 23 -8.61 20.49 -3.63
C ASP A 23 -9.11 19.35 -2.72
N GLY A 24 -8.55 18.14 -2.80
CA GLY A 24 -9.07 17.01 -2.00
C GLY A 24 -8.26 15.70 -2.01
N GLY A 25 -7.08 15.69 -2.61
CA GLY A 25 -6.28 14.49 -2.91
C GLY A 25 -5.97 13.56 -1.72
N GLY A 26 -5.83 14.09 -0.51
CA GLY A 26 -5.54 13.28 0.68
C GLY A 26 -6.72 12.46 1.19
N VAL A 27 -7.94 13.02 1.15
CA VAL A 27 -9.14 12.40 1.73
C VAL A 27 -9.62 11.22 0.88
N ARG A 28 -9.49 11.34 -0.44
CA ARG A 28 -9.86 10.27 -1.39
C ARG A 28 -8.99 9.02 -1.18
N GLY A 29 -7.69 9.17 -0.92
CA GLY A 29 -6.84 8.03 -0.60
C GLY A 29 -7.24 7.32 0.69
N LEU A 30 -7.65 8.08 1.72
CA LEU A 30 -8.16 7.50 2.96
C LEU A 30 -9.48 6.73 2.74
N SER A 31 -10.37 7.25 1.89
CA SER A 31 -11.61 6.55 1.54
C SER A 31 -11.36 5.21 0.85
N CYS A 32 -10.36 5.12 -0.04
CA CYS A 32 -9.98 3.86 -0.68
C CYS A 32 -9.53 2.82 0.34
N LEU A 33 -8.74 3.22 1.35
CA LEU A 33 -8.30 2.32 2.42
C LEU A 33 -9.44 1.88 3.32
N ILE A 34 -10.41 2.76 3.62
CA ILE A 34 -11.61 2.42 4.41
C ILE A 34 -12.50 1.44 3.62
N ILE A 35 -12.68 1.66 2.33
CA ILE A 35 -13.42 0.72 1.46
C ILE A 35 -12.70 -0.64 1.45
N LEU A 36 -11.38 -0.64 1.31
CA LEU A 36 -10.59 -1.86 1.36
C LEU A 36 -10.74 -2.59 2.70
N GLN A 37 -10.75 -1.86 3.82
CA GLN A 37 -10.99 -2.44 5.15
C GLN A 37 -12.33 -3.19 5.21
N GLU A 38 -13.41 -2.58 4.71
CA GLU A 38 -14.72 -3.22 4.68
C GLU A 38 -14.74 -4.44 3.74
N VAL A 39 -14.06 -4.36 2.59
CA VAL A 39 -13.90 -5.52 1.68
C VAL A 39 -13.19 -6.65 2.40
N MET A 40 -12.06 -6.37 3.05
CA MET A 40 -11.29 -7.38 3.79
C MET A 40 -12.08 -7.97 4.96
N ARG A 41 -12.89 -7.16 5.65
CA ARG A 41 -13.79 -7.63 6.71
C ARG A 41 -14.82 -8.62 6.17
N ARG A 42 -15.44 -8.34 5.03
CA ARG A 42 -16.40 -9.28 4.40
C ARG A 42 -15.72 -10.56 3.93
N VAL A 43 -14.48 -10.46 3.45
CA VAL A 43 -13.68 -11.63 3.07
C VAL A 43 -13.34 -12.49 4.29
N ALA A 44 -12.96 -11.84 5.40
CA ALA A 44 -12.73 -12.50 6.69
C ALA A 44 -13.97 -13.25 7.16
N ASP A 45 -15.14 -12.60 7.15
CA ASP A 45 -16.43 -13.19 7.52
C ASP A 45 -16.78 -14.40 6.63
N ALA A 46 -16.63 -14.27 5.31
CA ALA A 46 -16.97 -15.32 4.35
C ALA A 46 -16.04 -16.55 4.44
N LYS A 47 -14.77 -16.34 4.84
CA LYS A 47 -13.77 -17.42 4.96
C LYS A 47 -13.61 -17.95 6.39
N GLY A 48 -14.26 -17.33 7.38
CA GLY A 48 -14.05 -17.63 8.79
C GLY A 48 -12.62 -17.32 9.28
N ASN A 49 -11.89 -16.43 8.59
CA ASN A 49 -10.52 -16.06 8.93
C ASN A 49 -10.49 -14.65 9.54
N ALA A 50 -10.45 -14.57 10.87
CA ALA A 50 -10.31 -13.32 11.59
C ALA A 50 -8.91 -12.72 11.35
N GLY A 51 -8.83 -11.77 10.41
CA GLY A 51 -7.57 -11.06 10.11
C GLY A 51 -7.12 -11.13 8.66
N ALA A 52 -7.99 -11.48 7.71
CA ALA A 52 -7.69 -11.48 6.28
C ALA A 52 -6.95 -10.19 5.85
N GLN A 53 -5.73 -10.33 5.33
CA GLN A 53 -4.92 -9.22 4.87
C GLN A 53 -4.90 -9.13 3.34
N PRO A 54 -4.77 -7.92 2.75
CA PRO A 54 -4.74 -7.75 1.30
C PRO A 54 -3.64 -8.57 0.62
N HIS A 55 -2.44 -8.65 1.21
CA HIS A 55 -1.32 -9.39 0.63
C HIS A 55 -1.52 -10.92 0.58
N GLU A 56 -2.52 -11.46 1.28
CA GLU A 56 -2.89 -12.88 1.22
C GLU A 56 -3.93 -13.18 0.14
N HIS A 57 -4.56 -12.13 -0.39
CA HIS A 57 -5.73 -12.22 -1.28
C HIS A 57 -5.44 -11.70 -2.68
N PHE A 58 -4.56 -10.71 -2.80
CA PHE A 58 -4.18 -10.08 -4.06
C PHE A 58 -2.74 -10.45 -4.40
N ASP A 59 -2.55 -11.04 -5.59
CA ASP A 59 -1.24 -11.40 -6.11
C ASP A 59 -0.44 -10.17 -6.53
N VAL A 60 -1.14 -9.09 -6.93
CA VAL A 60 -0.54 -7.81 -7.30
C VAL A 60 -1.28 -6.69 -6.59
N ILE A 61 -0.53 -5.83 -5.89
CA ILE A 61 -1.03 -4.58 -5.33
C ILE A 61 -0.27 -3.43 -5.99
N ALA A 62 -0.99 -2.58 -6.71
CA ALA A 62 -0.43 -1.50 -7.50
C ALA A 62 -1.11 -0.16 -7.18
N GLY A 63 -0.41 0.95 -7.42
CA GLY A 63 -0.96 2.28 -7.29
C GLY A 63 0.02 3.35 -7.78
N ALA A 64 -0.49 4.55 -8.07
CA ALA A 64 0.30 5.69 -8.53
C ALA A 64 0.13 6.88 -7.58
N GLY A 65 1.16 7.74 -7.49
CA GLY A 65 1.17 8.86 -6.53
C GLY A 65 1.02 8.36 -5.09
N THR A 66 0.01 8.84 -4.37
CA THR A 66 -0.31 8.35 -3.03
C THR A 66 -0.78 6.90 -2.99
N GLY A 67 -1.34 6.39 -4.08
CA GLY A 67 -1.71 4.98 -4.20
C GLY A 67 -0.50 4.06 -4.20
N GLY A 68 0.63 4.54 -4.71
CA GLY A 68 1.89 3.82 -4.64
C GLY A 68 2.37 3.66 -3.19
N ILE A 69 2.19 4.70 -2.37
CA ILE A 69 2.50 4.64 -0.94
C ILE A 69 1.61 3.62 -0.23
N SER A 70 0.30 3.66 -0.47
CA SER A 70 -0.64 2.66 0.05
C SER A 70 -0.31 1.24 -0.43
N ALA A 71 0.08 1.08 -1.69
CA ALA A 71 0.48 -0.21 -2.25
C ALA A 71 1.74 -0.75 -1.56
N CYS A 72 2.73 0.10 -1.29
CA CYS A 72 3.92 -0.30 -0.52
C CYS A 72 3.57 -0.69 0.92
N MET A 73 2.70 0.06 1.61
CA MET A 73 2.25 -0.27 2.96
C MET A 73 1.58 -1.65 3.01
N LEU A 74 0.59 -1.88 2.15
CA LEU A 74 -0.25 -3.08 2.22
C LEU A 74 0.44 -4.32 1.60
N GLY A 75 1.19 -4.11 0.53
CA GLY A 75 1.90 -5.16 -0.19
C GLY A 75 3.27 -5.44 0.39
N ARG A 76 4.23 -4.52 0.18
CA ARG A 76 5.64 -4.78 0.53
C ARG A 76 5.89 -4.85 2.03
N LEU A 77 5.33 -3.91 2.80
CA LEU A 77 5.47 -3.86 4.25
C LEU A 77 4.49 -4.81 4.96
N ARG A 78 3.55 -5.42 4.22
CA ARG A 78 2.48 -6.30 4.74
C ARG A 78 1.75 -5.70 5.93
N MET A 79 1.62 -4.38 5.94
CA MET A 79 1.04 -3.63 7.04
C MET A 79 -0.45 -3.97 7.14
N PRO A 80 -0.97 -4.24 8.35
CA PRO A 80 -2.40 -4.42 8.54
C PRO A 80 -3.18 -3.21 8.03
N VAL A 81 -4.36 -3.44 7.44
CA VAL A 81 -5.17 -2.36 6.83
C VAL A 81 -5.42 -1.21 7.82
N ASP A 82 -5.72 -1.53 9.09
CA ASP A 82 -5.96 -0.54 10.14
C ASP A 82 -4.74 0.34 10.41
N LYS A 83 -3.55 -0.27 10.44
CA LYS A 83 -2.29 0.46 10.62
C LYS A 83 -1.98 1.30 9.38
N ALA A 84 -2.22 0.79 8.18
CA ALA A 84 -2.04 1.53 6.94
C ALA A 84 -2.96 2.77 6.87
N ILE A 85 -4.21 2.67 7.36
CA ILE A 85 -5.13 3.81 7.49
C ILE A 85 -4.55 4.87 8.43
N ALA A 86 -4.07 4.46 9.61
CA ALA A 86 -3.51 5.38 10.59
C ALA A 86 -2.25 6.10 10.07
N GLU A 87 -1.31 5.36 9.47
CA GLU A 87 -0.08 5.92 8.89
C GLU A 87 -0.38 6.83 7.70
N TYR A 88 -1.32 6.46 6.84
CA TYR A 88 -1.74 7.30 5.73
C TYR A 88 -2.38 8.61 6.22
N ALA A 89 -3.23 8.55 7.26
CA ALA A 89 -3.82 9.75 7.85
C ALA A 89 -2.75 10.68 8.46
N LYS A 90 -1.74 10.12 9.11
CA LYS A 90 -0.58 10.86 9.63
C LYS A 90 0.21 11.52 8.51
N LEU A 91 0.51 10.78 7.44
CA LEU A 91 1.20 11.27 6.25
C LEU A 91 0.45 12.46 5.61
N VAL A 92 -0.88 12.36 5.50
CA VAL A 92 -1.73 13.44 4.99
C VAL A 92 -1.64 14.69 5.85
N LYS A 93 -1.63 14.53 7.17
CA LYS A 93 -1.54 15.66 8.10
C LYS A 93 -0.16 16.32 8.10
N GLU A 94 0.91 15.55 8.02
CA GLU A 94 2.29 16.03 8.18
C GLU A 94 2.90 16.55 6.87
N VAL A 95 2.59 15.90 5.74
CA VAL A 95 3.21 16.18 4.44
C VAL A 95 2.30 17.01 3.54
N PHE A 96 1.00 16.72 3.52
CA PHE A 96 0.07 17.29 2.53
C PHE A 96 -0.75 18.48 3.05
N LYS A 97 -0.64 18.80 4.34
CA LYS A 97 -1.26 20.00 4.93
C LYS A 97 -0.48 21.28 4.62
N GLU A 98 0.84 21.21 4.52
CA GLU A 98 1.68 22.37 4.17
C GLU A 98 1.81 22.49 2.65
N LYS A 99 0.87 23.21 2.03
CA LYS A 99 1.02 23.64 0.63
C LYS A 99 2.17 24.64 0.54
N LYS A 100 3.13 24.40 -0.36
CA LYS A 100 4.11 25.44 -0.73
C LYS A 100 3.35 26.61 -1.36
N MET A 101 3.58 27.82 -0.85
CA MET A 101 3.00 29.04 -1.44
C MET A 101 3.63 29.41 -2.79
N ASN A 102 4.87 28.97 -3.05
CA ASN A 102 5.61 29.26 -4.29
C ASN A 102 6.38 28.02 -4.78
N GLY A 103 6.33 27.77 -6.09
CA GLY A 103 7.08 26.72 -6.80
C GLY A 103 6.19 25.65 -7.47
N PRO A 104 6.72 24.85 -8.41
CA PRO A 104 5.95 23.89 -9.21
C PRO A 104 5.49 22.63 -8.44
N THR A 105 5.88 22.50 -7.16
CA THR A 105 5.61 21.30 -6.34
C THR A 105 4.72 21.68 -5.17
N MET A 106 3.64 20.92 -4.95
CA MET A 106 2.66 21.22 -3.90
C MET A 106 3.19 21.04 -2.46
N TYR A 107 4.21 20.20 -2.26
CA TYR A 107 4.75 19.87 -0.94
C TYR A 107 6.29 19.87 -0.93
N LYS A 108 6.88 19.91 0.28
CA LYS A 108 8.33 19.76 0.46
C LYS A 108 8.69 18.28 0.31
N GLY A 109 9.38 17.91 -0.78
CA GLY A 109 9.84 16.53 -1.02
C GLY A 109 10.66 15.96 0.15
N THR A 110 11.44 16.80 0.85
CA THR A 110 12.20 16.40 2.04
C THR A 110 11.30 15.96 3.20
N LYS A 111 10.14 16.59 3.40
CA LYS A 111 9.17 16.17 4.42
C LYS A 111 8.53 14.83 4.06
N LEU A 112 8.19 14.63 2.79
CA LEU A 112 7.68 13.34 2.31
C LEU A 112 8.72 12.24 2.55
N GLN A 113 9.97 12.47 2.17
CA GLN A 113 11.06 11.50 2.38
C GLN A 113 11.26 11.18 3.86
N GLN A 114 11.28 12.18 4.74
CA GLN A 114 11.40 11.95 6.18
C GLN A 114 10.25 11.12 6.75
N ALA A 115 9.01 11.42 6.34
CA ALA A 115 7.84 10.66 6.79
C ALA A 115 7.88 9.21 6.27
N LEU A 116 8.27 9.00 5.01
CA LEU A 116 8.43 7.67 4.43
C LEU A 116 9.53 6.86 5.14
N ASN A 117 10.72 7.44 5.36
CA ASN A 117 11.81 6.77 6.08
C ASN A 117 11.39 6.38 7.50
N ALA A 118 10.68 7.27 8.21
CA ALA A 118 10.19 6.98 9.55
C ALA A 118 9.20 5.81 9.56
N MET A 119 8.26 5.78 8.60
CA MET A 119 7.29 4.71 8.45
C MET A 119 7.96 3.37 8.11
N ILE A 120 8.91 3.37 7.16
CA ILE A 120 9.66 2.17 6.79
C ILE A 120 10.42 1.64 8.01
N ARG A 121 11.19 2.50 8.69
CA ARG A 121 11.92 2.12 9.91
C ARG A 121 11.03 1.55 10.99
N GLU A 122 9.83 2.09 11.17
CA GLU A 122 8.87 1.55 12.14
C GLU A 122 8.32 0.17 11.72
N ALA A 123 8.15 -0.06 10.43
CA ALA A 123 7.63 -1.33 9.90
C ALA A 123 8.70 -2.44 9.82
N THR A 124 9.96 -2.09 9.55
CA THR A 124 11.02 -3.06 9.19
C THR A 124 12.19 -3.06 10.17
N GLY A 125 12.37 -2.00 10.96
CA GLY A 125 13.56 -1.75 11.76
C GLY A 125 14.73 -1.15 10.98
N ASP A 126 14.63 -1.02 9.66
CA ASP A 126 15.67 -0.50 8.77
C ASP A 126 15.09 0.48 7.74
N GLU A 127 15.52 1.74 7.78
CA GLU A 127 15.11 2.76 6.80
C GLU A 127 15.69 2.53 5.39
N GLY A 128 16.70 1.67 5.27
CA GLY A 128 17.33 1.25 4.01
C GLY A 128 16.68 0.01 3.37
N GLU A 129 15.58 -0.50 3.93
CA GLU A 129 14.91 -1.71 3.42
C GLU A 129 14.57 -1.56 1.92
N ARG A 130 15.03 -2.52 1.11
CA ARG A 130 14.84 -2.49 -0.34
C ARG A 130 13.51 -3.13 -0.75
N MET A 131 12.91 -2.58 -1.80
CA MET A 131 11.68 -3.13 -2.39
C MET A 131 11.87 -4.56 -2.90
N ILE A 132 13.05 -4.86 -3.44
CA ILE A 132 13.43 -6.18 -3.95
C ILE A 132 14.32 -6.84 -2.91
N GLU A 133 13.93 -8.03 -2.45
CA GLU A 133 14.78 -8.91 -1.63
C GLU A 133 16.02 -9.29 -2.46
N ASP A 134 17.20 -9.38 -1.84
CA ASP A 134 18.40 -9.83 -2.55
C ASP A 134 18.14 -11.22 -3.14
N GLN A 135 17.88 -11.28 -4.44
CA GLN A 135 17.69 -12.52 -5.17
C GLN A 135 19.00 -13.32 -5.11
N LYS A 136 19.12 -14.24 -4.16
CA LYS A 136 19.97 -15.41 -4.33
C LYS A 136 19.31 -16.31 -5.36
N GLY A 137 19.51 -15.97 -6.63
CA GLY A 137 19.25 -16.83 -7.78
C GLY A 137 17.80 -16.88 -8.24
N THR A 138 17.47 -16.06 -9.22
CA THR A 138 16.84 -16.49 -10.48
C THR A 138 16.89 -15.30 -11.41
N GLU A 139 17.87 -15.29 -12.30
CA GLU A 139 17.87 -14.43 -13.48
C GLU A 139 16.55 -14.64 -14.25
N CYS A 140 15.98 -13.56 -14.77
CA CYS A 140 14.88 -13.65 -15.73
C CYS A 140 15.33 -14.51 -16.90
N LYS A 141 14.64 -15.65 -17.12
CA LYS A 141 14.77 -16.38 -18.37
C LYS A 141 14.09 -15.57 -19.46
N THR A 142 14.89 -14.87 -20.27
CA THR A 142 14.50 -14.43 -21.62
C THR A 142 14.18 -15.61 -22.51
#